data_AF-A0A953S2M8-F1
#
_entry.id   AF-A0A953S2M8-F1
#
_cell.length_a   1.000
_cell.length_b   1.000
_cell.length_c   1.000
_cell.angle_alpha   90.00
_cell.angle_beta   90.00
_cell.angle_gamma   90.00
#
_symmetry.space_group_name_H-M   'P 1'
#
loop_
_entity.id
_entity.type
_entity.pdbx_description
1 polymer ?
#
loop_
_entity_poly.entity_id
_entity_poly.type
_entity_poly.pdbx_seq_one_letter_code
_entity_poly.pdbx_strand_id
1 'polypeptide(L)'
;MRTCLYIAVSALAGCVAFGQAGSASPHFEAADIHPSPLIGPQFVRGPFMSGARYDLRGATLVDLIVRAYDVTADKVLDGPNWLEYDRFDISALMPLQTSAADAKRMLQTLLADRFHLAFRKEEKPLPSYVLTAPKGKQKLKEADGSGDTGCRLSLDQPRPADLAAGAPPAITVSYACRNMTMAAFAQGLTGMALAQQYIGTNPVQDKTGLEGKWEFNFKYTLPRSAAPGDEITLLDAIDKQLGLKLEQQTMSLPVIVVEKADRASPNEPDVTKKIPAFPTEFEVATIKPFAPPSPGTGPIAIGIRMQPGGRVEISGLTLKQLMQQAWGIQADSIVNAPKWMETDRYSIVAKVPANGPVSAPNTPVDTDSVYVMVRALLADRFKLAVHFEERPMTAYTLTAPKPKLKKADPAGRTKWTNASGPILLNPGSSAPSTTIKFQNMSMAQLAERLPALAGTYIHAPVIDATGLEGGYDFTLTFSPIAPAMLANLSRPPDPAGAAGAAADPIGGVSIFEAVDKQLGLKLVEQKRPVSVLVIDHIEDKPADN
;
A
#
# COMPACT_ATOMS: atom_id res chain seq x y z
N MET A 1 -1.49 -79.95 -45.61
CA MET A 1 -0.68 -80.22 -44.39
C MET A 1 0.74 -79.79 -44.67
N ARG A 2 1.18 -78.65 -44.13
CA ARG A 2 2.57 -78.20 -44.33
C ARG A 2 3.11 -77.59 -43.04
N THR A 3 3.97 -78.37 -42.40
CA THR A 3 5.02 -77.98 -41.46
C THR A 3 5.99 -76.99 -42.13
N CYS A 4 6.49 -76.01 -41.38
CA CYS A 4 7.89 -75.58 -41.47
C CYS A 4 8.28 -74.71 -40.25
N LEU A 5 9.33 -75.20 -39.60
CA LEU A 5 10.13 -74.63 -38.52
C LEU A 5 10.98 -73.47 -39.06
N TYR A 6 11.10 -72.33 -38.38
CA TYR A 6 12.32 -71.50 -38.49
C TYR A 6 12.65 -70.74 -37.20
N ILE A 7 13.95 -70.74 -36.94
CA ILE A 7 14.72 -70.38 -35.75
C ILE A 7 14.94 -68.86 -35.68
N ALA A 8 14.98 -68.33 -34.45
CA ALA A 8 15.34 -66.96 -34.13
C ALA A 8 16.86 -66.73 -34.21
N VAL A 9 17.27 -65.56 -34.72
CA VAL A 9 18.53 -64.90 -34.33
C VAL A 9 18.28 -63.40 -34.25
N SER A 10 18.53 -62.86 -33.06
CA SER A 10 18.45 -61.45 -32.69
C SER A 10 19.75 -60.72 -33.04
N ALA A 11 19.67 -59.49 -33.55
CA ALA A 11 20.77 -58.53 -33.57
C ALA A 11 20.25 -57.12 -33.22
N LEU A 12 20.83 -56.55 -32.16
CA LEU A 12 20.57 -55.20 -31.65
C LEU A 12 21.02 -54.11 -32.63
N ALA A 13 20.22 -53.05 -32.74
CA ALA A 13 20.71 -51.70 -33.05
C ALA A 13 20.00 -50.71 -32.10
N GLY A 14 20.79 -50.00 -31.30
CA GLY A 14 20.32 -49.16 -30.20
C GLY A 14 19.68 -47.85 -30.67
N CYS A 15 18.59 -47.47 -30.01
CA CYS A 15 18.12 -46.11 -29.97
C CYS A 15 18.65 -45.45 -28.69
N VAL A 16 19.58 -44.50 -28.86
CA VAL A 16 19.95 -43.56 -27.81
C VAL A 16 18.78 -42.60 -27.64
N ALA A 17 17.94 -42.82 -26.63
CA ALA A 17 16.94 -41.86 -26.24
C ALA A 17 17.62 -40.74 -25.43
N PHE A 18 17.72 -39.55 -26.01
CA PHE A 18 17.96 -38.33 -25.24
C PHE A 18 16.77 -38.13 -24.30
N GLY A 19 16.92 -38.51 -23.03
CA GLY A 19 16.03 -38.09 -21.97
C GLY A 19 16.19 -36.59 -21.77
N GLN A 20 15.25 -35.78 -22.26
CA GLN A 20 15.04 -34.47 -21.69
C GLN A 20 14.54 -34.70 -20.26
N ALA A 21 15.42 -34.54 -19.28
CA ALA A 21 15.01 -34.38 -17.90
C ALA A 21 14.08 -33.16 -17.86
N GLY A 22 12.78 -33.41 -17.62
CA GLY A 22 11.85 -32.33 -17.31
C GLY A 22 12.39 -31.63 -16.06
N SER A 23 12.83 -30.38 -16.22
CA SER A 23 13.21 -29.55 -15.09
C SER A 23 11.97 -29.43 -14.19
N ALA A 24 12.01 -30.04 -13.01
CA ALA A 24 10.99 -29.81 -11.99
C ALA A 24 10.80 -28.30 -11.82
N SER A 25 9.55 -27.84 -11.76
CA SER A 25 9.26 -26.42 -11.52
C SER A 25 10.02 -25.96 -10.26
N PRO A 26 10.69 -24.81 -10.30
CA PRO A 26 11.39 -24.31 -9.13
C PRO A 26 10.37 -24.10 -8.01
N HIS A 27 10.73 -24.50 -6.79
CA HIS A 27 9.90 -24.42 -5.60
C HIS A 27 10.73 -23.90 -4.42
N PHE A 28 10.04 -23.38 -3.40
CA PHE A 28 10.67 -23.11 -2.11
C PHE A 28 10.93 -24.43 -1.39
N GLU A 29 12.11 -24.57 -0.78
CA GLU A 29 12.47 -25.76 0.01
C GLU A 29 11.64 -25.85 1.30
N ALA A 30 11.17 -24.71 1.80
CA ALA A 30 10.25 -24.58 2.93
C ALA A 30 9.47 -23.26 2.80
N ALA A 31 8.19 -23.23 3.18
CA ALA A 31 7.39 -22.01 3.17
C ALA A 31 6.39 -21.99 4.34
N ASP A 32 6.54 -20.97 5.17
CA ASP A 32 5.62 -20.61 6.25
C ASP A 32 4.67 -19.52 5.74
N ILE A 33 3.38 -19.79 5.78
CA ILE A 33 2.32 -18.86 5.38
C ILE A 33 1.38 -18.70 6.56
N HIS A 34 1.13 -17.48 6.98
CA HIS A 34 0.15 -17.20 8.03
C HIS A 34 -0.68 -15.95 7.70
N PRO A 35 -1.92 -15.85 8.22
CA PRO A 35 -2.66 -14.60 8.16
C PRO A 35 -1.83 -13.45 8.73
N SER A 36 -1.82 -12.31 8.03
CA SER A 36 -1.15 -11.11 8.52
C SER A 36 -1.94 -10.51 9.69
N PRO A 37 -1.27 -10.00 10.73
CA PRO A 37 -1.93 -9.26 11.78
C PRO A 37 -2.55 -7.96 11.25
N LEU A 38 -3.75 -7.61 11.75
CA LEU A 38 -4.52 -6.42 11.33
C LEU A 38 -3.99 -5.09 11.92
N ILE A 39 -2.67 -4.99 12.15
CA ILE A 39 -2.06 -3.88 12.87
C ILE A 39 -1.39 -2.91 11.88
N GLY A 40 -1.83 -1.65 11.87
CA GLY A 40 -1.21 -0.58 11.09
C GLY A 40 -1.65 -0.47 9.61
N PRO A 41 -0.96 0.35 8.79
CA PRO A 41 -1.31 0.55 7.39
C PRO A 41 -1.15 -0.73 6.56
N GLN A 42 -2.22 -1.10 5.87
CA GLN A 42 -2.45 -2.39 5.24
C GLN A 42 -1.95 -2.45 3.79
N PHE A 43 -0.64 -2.28 3.56
CA PHE A 43 -0.04 -2.40 2.23
C PHE A 43 0.92 -3.60 2.17
N VAL A 44 1.00 -4.23 1.00
CA VAL A 44 1.99 -5.30 0.77
C VAL A 44 3.41 -4.75 0.85
N ARG A 45 4.27 -5.44 1.62
CA ARG A 45 5.69 -5.14 1.74
C ARG A 45 6.54 -6.30 1.23
N GLY A 46 7.63 -5.96 0.57
CA GLY A 46 8.52 -6.92 -0.08
C GLY A 46 8.20 -7.19 -1.56
N PRO A 47 8.71 -8.28 -2.15
CA PRO A 47 9.51 -9.29 -1.46
C PRO A 47 10.88 -8.76 -1.01
N PHE A 48 11.31 -9.21 0.17
CA PHE A 48 12.65 -9.02 0.71
C PHE A 48 13.41 -10.33 0.51
N MET A 49 14.51 -10.28 -0.25
CA MET A 49 15.35 -11.44 -0.50
C MET A 49 16.73 -11.22 0.11
N SER A 50 17.15 -12.12 1.00
CA SER A 50 18.45 -12.05 1.66
C SER A 50 19.04 -13.44 1.79
N GLY A 51 20.18 -13.69 1.13
CA GLY A 51 20.78 -15.02 1.05
C GLY A 51 19.80 -16.05 0.48
N ALA A 52 19.41 -17.02 1.29
CA ALA A 52 18.48 -18.11 0.97
C ALA A 52 17.04 -17.81 1.43
N ARG A 53 16.72 -16.60 1.88
CA ARG A 53 15.42 -16.27 2.48
C ARG A 53 14.60 -15.34 1.58
N TYR A 54 13.31 -15.63 1.50
CA TYR A 54 12.28 -14.82 0.85
C TYR A 54 11.22 -14.43 1.88
N ASP A 55 10.94 -13.13 2.03
CA ASP A 55 9.84 -12.64 2.87
C ASP A 55 8.94 -11.67 2.14
N LEU A 56 7.65 -11.77 2.42
CA LEU A 56 6.64 -10.88 1.91
C LEU A 56 5.55 -10.76 2.97
N ARG A 57 5.10 -9.53 3.27
CA ARG A 57 4.19 -9.25 4.39
C ARG A 57 2.97 -8.47 3.94
N GLY A 58 1.83 -8.74 4.57
CA GLY A 58 0.59 -8.01 4.39
C GLY A 58 -0.01 -8.14 2.98
N ALA A 59 0.30 -9.20 2.23
CA ALA A 59 -0.13 -9.32 0.84
C ALA A 59 -1.48 -10.01 0.71
N THR A 60 -2.34 -9.47 -0.15
CA THR A 60 -3.52 -10.21 -0.59
C THR A 60 -3.16 -11.29 -1.60
N LEU A 61 -4.06 -12.24 -1.87
CA LEU A 61 -3.78 -13.21 -2.94
C LEU A 61 -3.69 -12.53 -4.32
N VAL A 62 -4.39 -11.42 -4.54
CA VAL A 62 -4.19 -10.58 -5.74
C VAL A 62 -2.77 -10.02 -5.80
N ASP A 63 -2.25 -9.48 -4.70
CA ASP A 63 -0.86 -8.99 -4.64
C ASP A 63 0.14 -10.10 -4.99
N LEU A 64 -0.08 -11.32 -4.50
CA LEU A 64 0.77 -12.48 -4.80
C LEU A 64 0.69 -12.87 -6.28
N ILE A 65 -0.50 -12.90 -6.88
CA ILE A 65 -0.71 -13.20 -8.31
C ILE A 65 -0.01 -12.16 -9.19
N VAL A 66 -0.24 -10.87 -8.91
CA VAL A 66 0.40 -9.73 -9.60
C VAL A 66 1.92 -9.90 -9.64
N ARG A 67 2.52 -10.25 -8.49
CA ARG A 67 3.97 -10.45 -8.36
C ARG A 67 4.48 -11.70 -9.06
N ALA A 68 3.75 -12.81 -8.93
CA ALA A 68 4.12 -14.10 -9.50
C ALA A 68 4.07 -14.08 -11.04
N TYR A 69 3.06 -13.42 -11.62
CA TYR A 69 2.78 -13.46 -13.05
C TYR A 69 3.09 -12.14 -13.80
N ASP A 70 3.58 -11.12 -13.10
CA ASP A 70 3.97 -9.82 -13.67
C ASP A 70 2.79 -9.11 -14.38
N VAL A 71 1.62 -9.17 -13.77
CA VAL A 71 0.40 -8.49 -14.23
C VAL A 71 0.04 -7.34 -13.27
N THR A 72 -0.88 -6.47 -13.67
CA THR A 72 -1.43 -5.43 -12.79
C THR A 72 -2.72 -5.92 -12.12
N ALA A 73 -3.06 -5.39 -10.94
CA ALA A 73 -4.20 -5.88 -10.14
C ALA A 73 -5.55 -5.76 -10.87
N ASP A 74 -5.70 -4.77 -11.75
CA ASP A 74 -6.86 -4.57 -12.63
C ASP A 74 -7.00 -5.66 -13.71
N LYS A 75 -5.92 -6.39 -14.02
CA LYS A 75 -5.90 -7.51 -14.97
C LYS A 75 -6.11 -8.87 -14.31
N VAL A 76 -6.26 -8.92 -12.99
CA VAL A 76 -6.70 -10.12 -12.27
C VAL A 76 -8.21 -10.00 -12.10
N LEU A 77 -8.98 -10.90 -12.70
CA LEU A 77 -10.44 -10.87 -12.73
C LEU A 77 -11.02 -12.10 -12.01
N ASP A 78 -12.28 -11.95 -11.58
CA ASP A 78 -13.06 -12.98 -10.90
C ASP A 78 -12.37 -13.57 -9.65
N GLY A 79 -12.85 -14.73 -9.22
CA GLY A 79 -12.38 -15.42 -8.02
C GLY A 79 -13.09 -15.00 -6.73
N PRO A 80 -12.87 -15.74 -5.63
CA PRO A 80 -13.54 -15.49 -4.36
C PRO A 80 -13.30 -14.07 -3.81
N ASN A 81 -14.24 -13.58 -3.01
CA ASN A 81 -14.18 -12.23 -2.45
C ASN A 81 -12.93 -11.95 -1.59
N TRP A 82 -12.47 -12.95 -0.84
CA TRP A 82 -11.34 -12.85 0.08
C TRP A 82 -10.00 -12.58 -0.61
N LEU A 83 -9.90 -12.78 -1.93
CA LEU A 83 -8.68 -12.54 -2.71
C LEU A 83 -8.14 -11.11 -2.60
N GLU A 84 -9.02 -10.12 -2.44
CA GLU A 84 -8.68 -8.68 -2.36
C GLU A 84 -8.55 -8.16 -0.94
N TYR A 85 -8.84 -9.00 0.06
CA TYR A 85 -8.97 -8.54 1.43
C TYR A 85 -8.06 -9.27 2.40
N ASP A 86 -8.07 -10.59 2.36
CA ASP A 86 -7.32 -11.40 3.30
C ASP A 86 -5.85 -11.29 2.99
N ARG A 87 -5.06 -11.04 4.04
CA ARG A 87 -3.64 -10.78 3.92
C ARG A 87 -2.83 -11.91 4.52
N PHE A 88 -1.72 -12.19 3.87
CA PHE A 88 -0.79 -13.23 4.25
C PHE A 88 0.62 -12.67 4.37
N ASP A 89 1.31 -13.13 5.40
CA ASP A 89 2.76 -13.06 5.47
C ASP A 89 3.31 -14.40 4.98
N ILE A 90 4.37 -14.33 4.20
CA ILE A 90 5.08 -15.47 3.64
C ILE A 90 6.54 -15.33 4.03
N SER A 91 7.07 -16.35 4.71
CA SER A 91 8.50 -16.55 4.91
C SER A 91 8.89 -17.87 4.25
N ALA A 92 9.90 -17.87 3.39
CA ALA A 92 10.27 -19.06 2.64
C ALA A 92 11.79 -19.21 2.49
N LEU A 93 12.22 -20.47 2.38
CA LEU A 93 13.58 -20.89 2.08
C LEU A 93 13.71 -21.16 0.58
N MET A 94 14.66 -20.50 -0.06
CA MET A 94 15.02 -20.65 -1.46
C MET A 94 16.49 -21.08 -1.58
N PRO A 95 16.86 -21.80 -2.65
CA PRO A 95 18.26 -22.06 -2.97
C PRO A 95 19.11 -20.77 -2.97
N LEU A 96 20.37 -20.88 -2.54
CA LEU A 96 21.30 -19.75 -2.60
C LEU A 96 21.44 -19.25 -4.04
N GLN A 97 21.62 -17.94 -4.20
CA GLN A 97 21.75 -17.27 -5.52
C GLN A 97 20.51 -17.41 -6.42
N THR A 98 19.32 -17.63 -5.85
CA THR A 98 18.05 -17.60 -6.58
C THR A 98 17.87 -16.25 -7.28
N SER A 99 17.63 -16.27 -8.59
CA SER A 99 17.36 -15.06 -9.36
C SER A 99 15.95 -14.52 -9.07
N ALA A 100 15.70 -13.23 -9.31
CA ALA A 100 14.35 -12.66 -9.15
C ALA A 100 13.31 -13.37 -10.06
N ALA A 101 13.71 -13.83 -11.24
CA ALA A 101 12.84 -14.57 -12.15
C ALA A 101 12.53 -15.98 -11.61
N ASP A 102 13.51 -16.65 -11.01
CA ASP A 102 13.30 -17.94 -10.34
C ASP A 102 12.41 -17.79 -9.11
N ALA A 103 12.61 -16.76 -8.30
CA ALA A 103 11.76 -16.46 -7.14
C ALA A 103 10.30 -16.23 -7.55
N LYS A 104 10.05 -15.55 -8.68
CA LYS A 104 8.69 -15.43 -9.25
C LYS A 104 8.11 -16.80 -9.61
N ARG A 105 8.89 -17.68 -10.26
CA ARG A 105 8.43 -19.04 -10.59
C ARG A 105 8.21 -19.90 -9.34
N MET A 106 9.04 -19.78 -8.31
CA MET A 106 8.84 -20.44 -7.01
C MET A 106 7.54 -19.97 -6.36
N LEU A 107 7.23 -18.67 -6.43
CA LEU A 107 5.96 -18.14 -5.96
C LEU A 107 4.77 -18.68 -6.77
N GLN A 108 4.89 -18.82 -8.10
CA GLN A 108 3.84 -19.46 -8.92
C GLN A 108 3.56 -20.89 -8.43
N THR A 109 4.61 -21.68 -8.19
CA THR A 109 4.49 -23.05 -7.65
C THR A 109 3.83 -23.04 -6.26
N LEU A 110 4.27 -22.14 -5.36
CA LEU A 110 3.68 -21.99 -4.03
C LEU A 110 2.17 -21.67 -4.08
N LEU A 111 1.76 -20.78 -5.00
CA LEU A 111 0.36 -20.43 -5.18
C LEU A 111 -0.48 -21.60 -5.71
N ALA A 112 0.07 -22.37 -6.65
CA ALA A 112 -0.59 -23.58 -7.15
C ALA A 112 -0.73 -24.64 -6.04
N ASP A 113 0.31 -24.87 -5.24
CA ASP A 113 0.32 -25.96 -4.26
C ASP A 113 -0.41 -25.61 -2.96
N ARG A 114 -0.23 -24.38 -2.46
CA ARG A 114 -0.72 -23.99 -1.12
C ARG A 114 -2.07 -23.30 -1.16
N PHE A 115 -2.39 -22.59 -2.25
CA PHE A 115 -3.68 -21.93 -2.44
C PHE A 115 -4.56 -22.65 -3.48
N HIS A 116 -4.10 -23.76 -4.07
CA HIS A 116 -4.79 -24.46 -5.16
C HIS A 116 -5.24 -23.49 -6.27
N LEU A 117 -4.40 -22.50 -6.57
CA LEU A 117 -4.73 -21.44 -7.52
C LEU A 117 -4.90 -22.04 -8.92
N ALA A 118 -6.13 -21.99 -9.43
CA ALA A 118 -6.47 -22.30 -10.81
C ALA A 118 -6.96 -21.04 -11.51
N PHE A 119 -6.40 -20.77 -12.67
CA PHE A 119 -6.76 -19.62 -13.49
C PHE A 119 -6.58 -19.94 -14.96
N ARG A 120 -7.23 -19.14 -15.79
CA ARG A 120 -7.00 -19.13 -17.24
C ARG A 120 -6.59 -17.74 -17.71
N LYS A 121 -5.79 -17.71 -18.76
CA LYS A 121 -5.44 -16.48 -19.46
C LYS A 121 -6.49 -16.23 -20.53
N GLU A 122 -7.08 -15.04 -20.50
CA GLU A 122 -8.07 -14.63 -21.50
C GLU A 122 -7.71 -13.26 -22.06
N GLU A 123 -8.23 -12.97 -23.22
CA GLU A 123 -8.25 -11.64 -23.82
C GLU A 123 -9.60 -10.99 -23.51
N LYS A 124 -9.61 -9.88 -22.78
CA LYS A 124 -10.85 -9.16 -22.40
C LYS A 124 -10.87 -7.75 -22.97
N PRO A 125 -12.04 -7.27 -23.45
CA PRO A 125 -12.23 -5.87 -23.81
C PRO A 125 -12.19 -5.02 -22.53
N LEU A 126 -11.11 -4.29 -22.32
CA LEU A 126 -10.91 -3.40 -21.19
C LEU A 126 -10.65 -1.96 -21.65
N PRO A 127 -11.02 -0.95 -20.83
CA PRO A 127 -10.62 0.43 -21.06
C PRO A 127 -9.09 0.58 -21.12
N SER A 128 -8.60 1.22 -22.16
CA SER A 128 -7.20 1.57 -22.36
C SER A 128 -7.13 2.96 -22.97
N TYR A 129 -6.02 3.67 -22.81
CA TYR A 129 -5.79 4.90 -23.56
C TYR A 129 -4.89 4.63 -24.76
N VAL A 130 -5.11 5.39 -25.83
CA VAL A 130 -4.29 5.36 -27.04
C VAL A 130 -3.71 6.75 -27.25
N LEU A 131 -2.39 6.82 -27.33
CA LEU A 131 -1.65 8.03 -27.67
C LEU A 131 -1.45 8.07 -29.19
N THR A 132 -1.96 9.12 -29.85
CA THR A 132 -1.83 9.32 -31.29
C THR A 132 -1.22 10.68 -31.59
N ALA A 133 -0.64 10.84 -32.78
CA ALA A 133 -0.03 12.09 -33.21
C ALA A 133 -0.72 12.60 -34.48
N PRO A 134 -1.67 13.54 -34.37
CA PRO A 134 -2.29 14.15 -35.54
C PRO A 134 -1.24 14.81 -36.44
N LYS A 135 -1.25 14.51 -37.74
CA LYS A 135 -0.25 15.01 -38.70
C LYS A 135 -0.09 16.53 -38.62
N GLY A 136 1.15 16.99 -38.45
CA GLY A 136 1.53 18.40 -38.47
C GLY A 136 1.18 19.20 -37.22
N LYS A 137 0.70 18.55 -36.15
CA LYS A 137 0.35 19.23 -34.88
C LYS A 137 1.37 19.03 -33.78
N GLN A 138 2.34 18.13 -33.96
CA GLN A 138 3.32 17.76 -32.95
C GLN A 138 4.13 18.98 -32.52
N LYS A 139 4.13 19.27 -31.22
CA LYS A 139 4.91 20.34 -30.58
C LYS A 139 6.07 19.72 -29.80
N LEU A 140 6.80 18.84 -30.47
CA LEU A 140 7.92 18.09 -29.90
C LEU A 140 9.21 18.52 -30.58
N LYS A 141 10.30 18.55 -29.83
CA LYS A 141 11.64 18.78 -30.37
C LYS A 141 12.34 17.43 -30.52
N GLU A 142 12.93 17.16 -31.67
CA GLU A 142 13.75 15.95 -31.84
C GLU A 142 15.00 16.04 -30.95
N ALA A 143 15.31 14.96 -30.26
CA ALA A 143 16.49 14.84 -29.40
C ALA A 143 17.69 14.39 -30.23
N ASP A 144 18.86 14.98 -29.99
CA ASP A 144 20.12 14.59 -30.63
C ASP A 144 20.72 13.27 -30.09
N GLY A 145 20.02 12.62 -29.15
CA GLY A 145 20.45 11.38 -28.51
C GLY A 145 21.45 11.56 -27.38
N SER A 146 21.98 12.77 -27.18
CA SER A 146 22.95 13.08 -26.13
C SER A 146 22.25 13.57 -24.84
N GLY A 147 22.65 13.04 -23.70
CA GLY A 147 22.11 13.39 -22.37
C GLY A 147 21.15 12.38 -21.74
N ASP A 148 20.72 12.70 -20.51
CA ASP A 148 19.91 11.81 -19.67
C ASP A 148 18.53 11.53 -20.28
N THR A 149 18.15 10.26 -20.37
CA THR A 149 16.80 9.83 -20.72
C THR A 149 15.87 9.88 -19.51
N GLY A 150 14.70 10.49 -19.69
CA GLY A 150 13.63 10.42 -18.70
C GLY A 150 12.84 11.73 -18.57
N CYS A 151 11.82 11.69 -17.71
CA CYS A 151 10.99 12.83 -17.35
C CYS A 151 11.30 13.28 -15.92
N ARG A 152 11.71 14.53 -15.75
CA ARG A 152 11.94 15.15 -14.44
C ARG A 152 10.68 15.86 -13.97
N LEU A 153 10.19 15.45 -12.80
CA LEU A 153 9.06 16.08 -12.12
C LEU A 153 9.52 17.37 -11.41
N SER A 154 8.74 18.43 -11.57
CA SER A 154 8.75 19.62 -10.73
C SER A 154 7.33 19.89 -10.24
N LEU A 155 7.18 20.22 -8.97
CA LEU A 155 5.92 20.72 -8.40
C LEU A 155 6.08 22.22 -8.26
N ASP A 156 5.27 23.00 -8.98
CA ASP A 156 5.31 24.45 -8.86
C ASP A 156 4.70 24.82 -7.51
N GLN A 157 5.48 25.49 -6.66
CA GLN A 157 4.99 25.97 -5.37
C GLN A 157 4.01 27.13 -5.57
N PRO A 158 2.96 27.23 -4.72
CA PRO A 158 2.08 28.40 -4.68
C PRO A 158 2.88 29.69 -4.55
N ARG A 159 2.53 30.75 -5.31
CA ARG A 159 3.16 32.06 -5.04
C ARG A 159 2.63 32.60 -3.70
N PRO A 160 3.45 33.32 -2.92
CA PRO A 160 3.01 33.91 -1.65
C PRO A 160 1.75 34.79 -1.76
N ALA A 161 1.54 35.44 -2.90
CA ALA A 161 0.35 36.23 -3.19
C ALA A 161 -0.93 35.39 -3.32
N ASP A 162 -0.83 34.15 -3.80
CA ASP A 162 -1.96 33.23 -3.98
C ASP A 162 -2.46 32.70 -2.62
N LEU A 163 -1.56 32.64 -1.61
CA LEU A 163 -1.90 32.30 -0.22
C LEU A 163 -2.65 33.43 0.51
N ALA A 164 -2.47 34.69 0.07
CA ALA A 164 -3.10 35.86 0.68
C ALA A 164 -4.55 36.08 0.22
N ALA A 165 -4.96 35.46 -0.90
CA ALA A 165 -6.28 35.66 -1.52
C ALA A 165 -7.35 34.64 -1.07
N GLY A 166 -7.05 33.76 -0.11
CA GLY A 166 -8.02 32.80 0.44
C GLY A 166 -8.46 31.68 -0.52
N ALA A 167 -7.89 31.58 -1.72
CA ALA A 167 -8.08 30.46 -2.64
C ALA A 167 -7.03 29.37 -2.37
N PRO A 168 -7.41 28.08 -2.33
CA PRO A 168 -6.41 27.01 -2.24
C PRO A 168 -5.54 27.06 -3.51
N PRO A 169 -4.20 27.09 -3.37
CA PRO A 169 -3.35 27.27 -4.52
C PRO A 169 -3.33 26.00 -5.39
N ALA A 170 -3.48 26.20 -6.70
CA ALA A 170 -3.43 25.15 -7.69
C ALA A 170 -2.05 24.49 -7.70
N ILE A 171 -2.00 23.19 -7.36
CA ILE A 171 -0.75 22.43 -7.47
C ILE A 171 -0.58 22.09 -8.94
N THR A 172 0.40 22.73 -9.56
CA THR A 172 0.77 22.45 -10.95
C THR A 172 1.91 21.44 -10.97
N VAL A 173 1.69 20.35 -11.70
CA VAL A 173 2.66 19.30 -11.92
C VAL A 173 3.31 19.55 -13.27
N SER A 174 4.62 19.79 -13.26
CA SER A 174 5.40 20.10 -14.46
C SER A 174 6.38 18.96 -14.73
N TYR A 175 6.45 18.51 -15.99
CA TYR A 175 7.41 17.52 -16.46
C TYR A 175 8.32 18.10 -17.53
N ALA A 176 9.61 17.85 -17.37
CA ALA A 176 10.61 18.04 -18.41
C ALA A 176 11.13 16.67 -18.89
N CYS A 177 10.70 16.25 -20.07
CA CYS A 177 11.05 14.97 -20.67
C CYS A 177 12.15 15.16 -21.71
N ARG A 178 13.21 14.35 -21.63
CA ARG A 178 14.35 14.37 -22.56
C ARG A 178 14.68 12.97 -23.06
N ASN A 179 15.12 12.92 -24.31
CA ASN A 179 15.61 11.70 -24.96
C ASN A 179 14.62 10.52 -24.87
N MET A 180 13.32 10.81 -25.00
CA MET A 180 12.21 9.86 -24.82
C MET A 180 11.67 9.34 -26.16
N THR A 181 11.43 8.04 -26.28
CA THR A 181 10.57 7.51 -27.36
C THR A 181 9.09 7.69 -26.98
N MET A 182 8.19 7.77 -27.96
CA MET A 182 6.75 7.83 -27.67
C MET A 182 6.24 6.57 -26.96
N ALA A 183 6.82 5.40 -27.28
CA ALA A 183 6.55 4.16 -26.57
C ALA A 183 6.92 4.23 -25.09
N ALA A 184 8.10 4.76 -24.75
CA ALA A 184 8.53 4.94 -23.37
C ALA A 184 7.68 5.99 -22.64
N PHE A 185 7.28 7.06 -23.33
CA PHE A 185 6.39 8.08 -22.76
C PHE A 185 4.99 7.50 -22.46
N ALA A 186 4.40 6.74 -23.39
CA ALA A 186 3.13 6.07 -23.19
C ALA A 186 3.17 5.10 -22.00
N GLN A 187 4.20 4.25 -21.92
CA GLN A 187 4.40 3.35 -20.78
C GLN A 187 4.59 4.10 -19.45
N GLY A 188 5.24 5.27 -19.49
CA GLY A 188 5.50 6.09 -18.30
C GLY A 188 4.30 6.89 -17.80
N LEU A 189 3.29 7.19 -18.65
CA LEU A 189 2.17 8.08 -18.31
C LEU A 189 1.39 7.62 -17.07
N THR A 190 1.15 6.32 -16.91
CA THR A 190 0.43 5.77 -15.73
C THR A 190 1.24 5.88 -14.43
N GLY A 191 2.56 6.02 -14.53
CA GLY A 191 3.48 6.20 -13.41
C GLY A 191 3.79 7.66 -13.08
N MET A 192 3.29 8.61 -13.88
CA MET A 192 3.48 10.04 -13.59
C MET A 192 2.64 10.45 -12.37
N ALA A 193 3.21 11.32 -11.55
CA ALA A 193 2.63 11.86 -10.33
C ALA A 193 1.16 12.27 -10.55
N LEU A 194 0.25 11.52 -9.94
CA LEU A 194 -1.18 11.80 -9.92
C LEU A 194 -1.87 11.75 -11.31
N ALA A 195 -1.20 11.23 -12.34
CA ALA A 195 -1.82 10.96 -13.64
C ALA A 195 -2.97 9.94 -13.51
N GLN A 196 -2.88 9.02 -12.55
CA GLN A 196 -3.93 8.05 -12.24
C GLN A 196 -5.27 8.70 -11.88
N GLN A 197 -5.30 9.97 -11.46
CA GLN A 197 -6.56 10.67 -11.21
C GLN A 197 -7.32 11.02 -12.50
N TYR A 198 -6.60 11.12 -13.63
CA TYR A 198 -7.17 11.39 -14.95
C TYR A 198 -7.44 10.12 -15.74
N ILE A 199 -6.48 9.18 -15.73
CA ILE A 199 -6.49 8.00 -16.61
C ILE A 199 -6.62 6.66 -15.86
N GLY A 200 -6.71 6.68 -14.53
CA GLY A 200 -6.72 5.48 -13.71
C GLY A 200 -5.42 4.69 -13.83
N THR A 201 -5.52 3.37 -13.67
CA THR A 201 -4.42 2.43 -13.95
C THR A 201 -4.45 1.88 -15.39
N ASN A 202 -5.31 2.45 -16.24
CA ASN A 202 -5.51 1.94 -17.59
C ASN A 202 -4.23 2.12 -18.41
N PRO A 203 -3.76 1.08 -19.12
CA PRO A 203 -2.53 1.17 -19.91
C PRO A 203 -2.67 2.21 -21.03
N VAL A 204 -1.53 2.76 -21.44
CA VAL A 204 -1.46 3.67 -22.60
C VAL A 204 -0.68 3.00 -23.72
N GLN A 205 -1.31 2.85 -24.88
CA GLN A 205 -0.66 2.35 -26.09
C GLN A 205 -0.16 3.49 -26.95
N ASP A 206 1.09 3.40 -27.40
CA ASP A 206 1.64 4.28 -28.42
C ASP A 206 1.13 3.87 -29.83
N LYS A 207 0.39 4.77 -30.47
CA LYS A 207 0.02 4.74 -31.89
C LYS A 207 0.33 6.07 -32.57
N THR A 208 1.36 6.76 -32.09
CA THR A 208 1.79 8.04 -32.65
C THR A 208 2.43 7.87 -34.02
N GLY A 209 3.12 6.74 -34.25
CA GLY A 209 3.94 6.52 -35.45
C GLY A 209 5.16 7.45 -35.51
N LEU A 210 5.51 8.10 -34.40
CA LEU A 210 6.67 8.98 -34.31
C LEU A 210 7.90 8.14 -33.98
N GLU A 211 8.80 7.99 -34.95
CA GLU A 211 10.11 7.37 -34.76
C GLU A 211 11.09 8.36 -34.10
N GLY A 212 12.22 7.85 -33.61
CA GLY A 212 13.23 8.68 -32.97
C GLY A 212 12.96 8.99 -31.49
N LYS A 213 13.72 9.94 -30.95
CA LYS A 213 13.67 10.37 -29.55
C LYS A 213 13.33 11.85 -29.49
N TRP A 214 12.61 12.25 -28.45
CA TRP A 214 11.99 13.55 -28.36
C TRP A 214 12.28 14.22 -27.01
N GLU A 215 12.36 15.55 -27.05
CA GLU A 215 12.39 16.44 -25.92
C GLU A 215 11.10 17.27 -25.90
N PHE A 216 10.47 17.33 -24.74
CA PHE A 216 9.24 18.10 -24.56
C PHE A 216 8.99 18.39 -23.08
N ASN A 217 8.29 19.49 -22.83
CA ASN A 217 7.84 19.85 -21.51
C ASN A 217 6.33 19.99 -21.54
N PHE A 218 5.66 19.55 -20.49
CA PHE A 218 4.24 19.80 -20.32
C PHE A 218 3.90 19.92 -18.84
N LYS A 219 2.80 20.58 -18.57
CA LYS A 219 2.28 20.72 -17.21
C LYS A 219 0.79 20.51 -17.17
N TYR A 220 0.30 19.94 -16.08
CA TYR A 220 -1.11 19.78 -15.81
C TYR A 220 -1.39 20.12 -14.35
N THR A 221 -2.61 20.54 -14.08
CA THR A 221 -3.03 20.86 -12.72
C THR A 221 -3.57 19.61 -12.05
N LEU A 222 -3.56 19.56 -10.71
CA LEU A 222 -4.32 18.52 -10.04
C LEU A 222 -5.83 18.79 -10.18
N PRO A 223 -6.65 17.76 -10.46
CA PRO A 223 -8.09 17.90 -10.54
C PRO A 223 -8.64 18.68 -9.35
N ARG A 224 -9.38 19.77 -9.63
CA ARG A 224 -10.01 20.66 -8.63
C ARG A 224 -9.06 21.34 -7.62
N SER A 225 -7.74 21.35 -7.85
CA SER A 225 -6.84 22.30 -7.16
C SER A 225 -6.86 23.70 -7.80
N ALA A 226 -7.30 23.79 -9.05
CA ALA A 226 -7.53 25.05 -9.75
C ALA A 226 -8.96 25.57 -9.53
N ALA A 227 -9.10 26.90 -9.63
CA ALA A 227 -10.40 27.53 -9.77
C ALA A 227 -11.14 26.96 -11.01
N PRO A 228 -12.48 26.85 -10.99
CA PRO A 228 -13.25 26.42 -12.15
C PRO A 228 -12.91 27.26 -13.39
N GLY A 229 -12.33 26.63 -14.42
CA GLY A 229 -11.88 27.30 -15.65
C GLY A 229 -10.37 27.40 -15.85
N ASP A 230 -9.57 27.28 -14.78
CA ASP A 230 -8.10 27.33 -14.82
C ASP A 230 -7.43 25.94 -14.77
N GLU A 231 -8.22 24.87 -14.84
CA GLU A 231 -7.74 23.50 -14.79
C GLU A 231 -7.14 23.08 -16.14
N ILE A 232 -5.86 22.72 -16.14
CA ILE A 232 -5.21 22.06 -17.27
C ILE A 232 -5.26 20.56 -16.97
N THR A 233 -6.20 19.85 -17.58
CA THR A 233 -6.28 18.39 -17.43
C THR A 233 -5.07 17.71 -18.08
N LEU A 234 -4.75 16.48 -17.67
CA LEU A 234 -3.67 15.72 -18.31
C LEU A 234 -3.93 15.53 -19.82
N LEU A 235 -5.18 15.24 -20.21
CA LEU A 235 -5.56 15.05 -21.61
C LEU A 235 -5.40 16.36 -22.39
N ASP A 236 -5.83 17.48 -21.82
CA ASP A 236 -5.64 18.82 -22.41
C ASP A 236 -4.17 19.20 -22.52
N ALA A 237 -3.34 18.86 -21.53
CA ALA A 237 -1.91 19.13 -21.58
C ALA A 237 -1.25 18.38 -22.74
N ILE A 238 -1.56 17.09 -22.90
CA ILE A 238 -1.04 16.27 -24.00
C ILE A 238 -1.53 16.80 -25.36
N ASP A 239 -2.80 17.20 -25.48
CA ASP A 239 -3.35 17.77 -26.73
C ASP A 239 -2.77 19.16 -27.03
N LYS A 240 -2.98 20.12 -26.13
CA LYS A 240 -2.71 21.53 -26.41
C LYS A 240 -1.23 21.88 -26.34
N GLN A 241 -0.46 21.23 -25.47
CA GLN A 241 0.97 21.56 -25.26
C GLN A 241 1.89 20.68 -26.10
N LEU A 242 1.59 19.38 -26.25
CA LEU A 242 2.42 18.45 -27.01
C LEU A 242 1.91 18.22 -28.45
N GLY A 243 0.65 18.56 -28.74
CA GLY A 243 0.06 18.29 -30.04
C GLY A 243 -0.20 16.80 -30.29
N LEU A 244 -0.31 16.01 -29.21
CA LEU A 244 -0.61 14.57 -29.23
C LEU A 244 -2.01 14.36 -28.68
N LYS A 245 -2.70 13.30 -29.08
CA LYS A 245 -4.03 12.98 -28.54
C LYS A 245 -3.97 11.77 -27.66
N LEU A 246 -4.56 11.87 -26.47
CA LEU A 246 -4.76 10.74 -25.56
C LEU A 246 -6.25 10.45 -25.47
N GLU A 247 -6.70 9.35 -26.08
CA GLU A 247 -8.12 9.00 -26.18
C GLU A 247 -8.39 7.63 -25.54
N GLN A 248 -9.44 7.53 -24.74
CA GLN A 248 -9.87 6.26 -24.17
C GLN A 248 -10.53 5.41 -25.24
N GLN A 249 -10.10 4.16 -25.36
CA GLN A 249 -10.63 3.16 -26.27
C GLN A 249 -10.82 1.83 -25.52
N THR A 250 -11.69 0.98 -26.05
CA THR A 250 -11.78 -0.41 -25.57
C THR A 250 -10.78 -1.25 -26.34
N MET A 251 -9.92 -1.95 -25.62
CA MET A 251 -8.89 -2.80 -26.21
C MET A 251 -8.96 -4.21 -25.64
N SER A 252 -8.64 -5.19 -26.49
CA SER A 252 -8.38 -6.55 -26.04
C SER A 252 -7.07 -6.57 -25.30
N LEU A 253 -7.10 -6.86 -24.00
CA LEU A 253 -5.93 -6.98 -23.15
C LEU A 253 -5.87 -8.37 -22.52
N PRO A 254 -4.66 -8.95 -22.36
CA PRO A 254 -4.49 -10.20 -21.64
C PRO A 254 -4.78 -10.01 -20.16
N VAL A 255 -5.63 -10.87 -19.62
CA VAL A 255 -6.04 -10.92 -18.21
C VAL A 255 -5.84 -12.32 -17.64
N ILE A 256 -5.75 -12.39 -16.31
CA ILE A 256 -5.83 -13.62 -15.54
C ILE A 256 -7.24 -13.69 -14.97
N VAL A 257 -8.01 -14.70 -15.36
CA VAL A 257 -9.33 -14.99 -14.79
C VAL A 257 -9.16 -16.09 -13.76
N VAL A 258 -9.34 -15.76 -12.48
CA VAL A 258 -9.21 -16.72 -11.38
C VAL A 258 -10.46 -17.60 -11.34
N GLU A 259 -10.26 -18.90 -11.56
CA GLU A 259 -11.33 -19.90 -11.56
C GLU A 259 -11.58 -20.43 -10.16
N LYS A 260 -10.50 -20.68 -9.44
CA LYS A 260 -10.52 -21.21 -8.08
C LYS A 260 -9.30 -20.76 -7.32
N ALA A 261 -9.50 -20.49 -6.03
CA ALA A 261 -8.44 -20.45 -5.04
C ALA A 261 -9.02 -20.86 -3.69
N ASP A 262 -8.26 -21.64 -2.93
CA ASP A 262 -8.52 -21.98 -1.55
C ASP A 262 -7.63 -21.11 -0.64
N ARG A 263 -8.01 -20.94 0.64
CA ARG A 263 -7.09 -20.36 1.63
C ARG A 263 -5.86 -21.26 1.77
N ALA A 264 -4.74 -20.66 2.19
CA ALA A 264 -3.48 -21.38 2.35
C ALA A 264 -3.66 -22.68 3.16
N SER A 265 -3.18 -23.79 2.61
CA SER A 265 -3.12 -25.07 3.32
C SER A 265 -2.19 -24.97 4.55
N PRO A 266 -2.38 -25.80 5.59
CA PRO A 266 -1.54 -25.76 6.79
C PRO A 266 -0.05 -25.86 6.48
N ASN A 267 0.77 -25.17 7.28
CA ASN A 267 2.22 -25.25 7.17
C ASN A 267 2.73 -26.63 7.57
N GLU A 268 3.88 -27.02 6.99
CA GLU A 268 4.58 -28.21 7.47
C GLU A 268 4.95 -28.07 8.95
N PRO A 269 4.94 -29.17 9.72
CA PRO A 269 5.44 -29.15 11.09
C PRO A 269 6.86 -28.59 11.14
N ASP A 270 7.12 -27.70 12.10
CA ASP A 270 8.43 -27.09 12.35
C ASP A 270 9.04 -26.32 11.17
N VAL A 271 8.23 -25.88 10.17
CA VAL A 271 8.72 -25.16 8.99
C VAL A 271 9.58 -23.94 9.34
N THR A 272 9.24 -23.24 10.42
CA THR A 272 9.96 -22.06 10.90
C THR A 272 11.39 -22.36 11.34
N LYS A 273 11.70 -23.59 11.75
CA LYS A 273 13.06 -24.03 12.08
C LYS A 273 13.93 -24.26 10.84
N LYS A 274 13.30 -24.52 9.69
CA LYS A 274 13.99 -24.71 8.40
C LYS A 274 14.35 -23.36 7.75
N ILE A 275 13.57 -22.32 8.02
CA ILE A 275 13.77 -20.99 7.42
C ILE A 275 14.78 -20.20 8.26
N PRO A 276 15.91 -19.75 7.68
CA PRO A 276 16.93 -18.99 8.43
C PRO A 276 16.33 -17.74 9.06
N ALA A 277 16.43 -17.54 10.38
CA ALA A 277 15.89 -16.34 11.02
C ALA A 277 16.59 -15.06 10.51
N PHE A 278 15.86 -13.95 10.36
CA PHE A 278 16.53 -12.65 10.22
C PHE A 278 17.26 -12.31 11.51
N PRO A 279 18.40 -11.60 11.43
CA PRO A 279 18.98 -10.97 12.60
C PRO A 279 17.93 -10.10 13.28
N THR A 280 17.75 -10.30 14.57
CA THR A 280 16.86 -9.48 15.42
C THR A 280 17.61 -8.34 16.07
N GLU A 281 18.89 -8.17 15.77
CA GLU A 281 19.78 -7.18 16.38
C GLU A 281 20.47 -6.37 15.29
N PHE A 282 20.83 -5.12 15.63
CA PHE A 282 21.68 -4.32 14.78
C PHE A 282 23.13 -4.81 14.88
N GLU A 283 23.88 -4.74 13.77
CA GLU A 283 25.32 -5.01 13.75
C GLU A 283 26.06 -4.04 14.69
N VAL A 284 25.64 -2.78 14.66
CA VAL A 284 26.11 -1.71 15.54
C VAL A 284 24.94 -0.78 15.81
N ALA A 285 24.75 -0.36 17.05
CA ALA A 285 23.78 0.68 17.40
C ALA A 285 24.36 1.61 18.46
N THR A 286 24.03 2.89 18.34
CA THR A 286 24.32 3.91 19.35
C THR A 286 23.02 4.59 19.75
N ILE A 287 22.84 4.83 21.04
CA ILE A 287 21.71 5.58 21.59
C ILE A 287 22.20 6.74 22.45
N LYS A 288 21.62 7.91 22.22
CA LYS A 288 21.96 9.15 22.95
C LYS A 288 20.70 9.98 23.20
N PRO A 289 20.61 10.75 24.29
CA PRO A 289 19.58 11.76 24.43
C PRO A 289 19.56 12.69 23.21
N PHE A 290 18.38 13.00 22.71
CA PHE A 290 18.21 13.88 21.57
C PHE A 290 18.49 15.32 21.98
N ALA A 291 19.54 15.91 21.41
CA ALA A 291 19.80 17.34 21.50
C ALA A 291 19.25 18.03 20.24
N PRO A 292 18.24 18.92 20.36
CA PRO A 292 17.78 19.69 19.22
C PRO A 292 18.94 20.58 18.72
N PRO A 293 19.14 20.71 17.40
CA PRO A 293 20.18 21.58 16.87
C PRO A 293 19.86 23.05 17.17
N SER A 294 20.89 23.90 17.18
CA SER A 294 20.76 25.33 17.53
C SER A 294 19.69 26.03 16.68
N PRO A 295 18.95 27.01 17.23
CA PRO A 295 17.94 27.76 16.49
C PRO A 295 18.51 28.31 15.16
N GLY A 296 17.86 28.01 14.04
CA GLY A 296 18.24 28.47 12.69
C GLY A 296 18.81 27.41 11.74
N THR A 297 19.05 26.17 12.19
CA THR A 297 19.52 25.06 11.34
C THR A 297 18.36 24.30 10.69
N GLY A 298 17.58 24.97 9.83
CA GLY A 298 16.59 24.33 8.94
C GLY A 298 15.55 23.41 9.64
N PRO A 299 14.77 22.64 8.85
CA PRO A 299 13.78 21.71 9.40
C PRO A 299 14.46 20.51 10.09
N ILE A 300 14.07 20.22 11.33
CA ILE A 300 14.52 19.01 12.05
C ILE A 300 13.88 17.77 11.42
N ALA A 301 14.72 16.82 11.00
CA ALA A 301 14.27 15.50 10.56
C ALA A 301 13.86 14.63 11.76
N ILE A 302 12.60 14.73 12.20
CA ILE A 302 12.03 13.85 13.24
C ILE A 302 11.51 12.56 12.62
N GLY A 303 11.82 11.41 13.22
CA GLY A 303 11.33 10.09 12.81
C GLY A 303 12.44 9.10 12.47
N ILE A 304 12.07 8.03 11.75
CA ILE A 304 12.99 6.97 11.31
C ILE A 304 13.38 7.21 9.87
N ARG A 305 14.68 7.24 9.59
CA ARG A 305 15.28 7.36 8.27
C ARG A 305 16.14 6.15 7.99
N MET A 306 15.92 5.55 6.83
CA MET A 306 16.67 4.40 6.36
C MET A 306 17.51 4.86 5.17
N GLN A 307 18.81 4.60 5.22
CA GLN A 307 19.76 4.99 4.18
C GLN A 307 20.27 3.75 3.42
N PRO A 308 20.73 3.94 2.16
CA PRO A 308 21.41 2.88 1.42
C PRO A 308 22.55 2.25 2.23
N GLY A 309 22.73 0.94 2.10
CA GLY A 309 23.75 0.20 2.87
C GLY A 309 23.34 -0.20 4.29
N GLY A 310 22.06 -0.07 4.65
CA GLY A 310 21.51 -0.60 5.90
C GLY A 310 21.64 0.32 7.12
N ARG A 311 22.02 1.59 6.94
CA ARG A 311 22.08 2.56 8.05
C ARG A 311 20.68 3.05 8.41
N VAL A 312 20.37 3.03 9.70
CA VAL A 312 19.10 3.48 10.29
C VAL A 312 19.37 4.64 11.24
N GLU A 313 18.64 5.73 11.06
CA GLU A 313 18.69 6.92 11.92
C GLU A 313 17.30 7.19 12.48
N ILE A 314 17.14 7.10 13.81
CA ILE A 314 15.92 7.46 14.52
C ILE A 314 16.23 8.73 15.29
N SER A 315 15.50 9.82 15.05
CA SER A 315 15.79 11.11 15.66
C SER A 315 14.54 11.78 16.19
N GLY A 316 14.61 12.27 17.43
CA GLY A 316 13.60 13.16 18.00
C GLY A 316 12.28 12.50 18.38
N LEU A 317 12.17 11.17 18.36
CA LEU A 317 11.01 10.45 18.89
C LEU A 317 11.13 10.30 20.42
N THR A 318 10.01 10.41 21.13
CA THR A 318 9.97 10.01 22.55
C THR A 318 10.03 8.49 22.67
N LEU A 319 10.45 7.96 23.81
CA LEU A 319 10.52 6.50 23.97
C LEU A 319 9.14 5.84 23.82
N LYS A 320 8.08 6.49 24.32
CA LYS A 320 6.69 6.04 24.12
C LYS A 320 6.32 6.02 22.63
N GLN A 321 6.68 7.04 21.86
CA GLN A 321 6.42 7.08 20.41
C GLN A 321 7.19 6.00 19.66
N LEU A 322 8.44 5.75 20.04
CA LEU A 322 9.25 4.70 19.44
C LEU A 322 8.65 3.32 19.71
N MET A 323 8.18 3.05 20.94
CA MET A 323 7.49 1.81 21.29
C MET A 323 6.16 1.65 20.54
N GLN A 324 5.35 2.71 20.43
CA GLN A 324 4.12 2.67 19.65
C GLN A 324 4.37 2.23 18.21
N GLN A 325 5.38 2.81 17.55
CA GLN A 325 5.76 2.42 16.20
C GLN A 325 6.31 1.00 16.15
N ALA A 326 7.21 0.66 17.06
CA ALA A 326 7.87 -0.64 17.07
C ALA A 326 6.88 -1.79 17.31
N TRP A 327 5.80 -1.60 18.08
CA TRP A 327 4.76 -2.61 18.29
C TRP A 327 3.49 -2.40 17.44
N GLY A 328 3.38 -1.29 16.70
CA GLY A 328 2.24 -0.98 15.86
C GLY A 328 0.96 -0.59 16.62
N ILE A 329 1.06 -0.15 17.87
CA ILE A 329 -0.07 0.06 18.79
C ILE A 329 -0.44 1.54 18.97
N GLN A 330 -1.69 1.81 19.36
CA GLN A 330 -2.18 3.16 19.63
C GLN A 330 -1.65 3.71 20.96
N ALA A 331 -1.76 5.03 21.16
CA ALA A 331 -1.05 5.72 22.23
C ALA A 331 -1.53 5.39 23.65
N ASP A 332 -2.79 5.03 23.78
CA ASP A 332 -3.49 4.59 24.98
C ASP A 332 -3.36 3.08 25.25
N SER A 333 -2.81 2.32 24.30
CA SER A 333 -2.63 0.87 24.39
C SER A 333 -1.34 0.44 25.09
N ILE A 334 -0.52 1.40 25.57
CA ILE A 334 0.65 1.12 26.43
C ILE A 334 0.29 1.42 27.88
N VAL A 335 0.39 0.40 28.71
CA VAL A 335 0.05 0.43 30.13
C VAL A 335 1.33 0.47 30.98
N ASN A 336 1.25 1.13 32.14
CA ASN A 336 2.35 1.30 33.10
C ASN A 336 3.56 2.08 32.55
N ALA A 337 3.41 2.83 31.46
CA ALA A 337 4.48 3.69 30.95
C ALA A 337 4.84 4.80 31.97
N PRO A 338 6.09 4.87 32.45
CA PRO A 338 6.55 5.99 33.25
C PRO A 338 6.44 7.32 32.51
N LYS A 339 6.14 8.41 33.23
CA LYS A 339 5.91 9.74 32.64
C LYS A 339 7.08 10.26 31.79
N TRP A 340 8.32 9.93 32.16
CA TRP A 340 9.51 10.38 31.43
C TRP A 340 9.53 9.86 29.98
N MET A 341 8.89 8.72 29.68
CA MET A 341 8.79 8.21 28.30
C MET A 341 7.99 9.12 27.36
N GLU A 342 7.19 10.04 27.90
CA GLU A 342 6.40 11.01 27.13
C GLU A 342 7.19 12.27 26.78
N THR A 343 8.29 12.54 27.50
CA THR A 343 9.11 13.75 27.33
C THR A 343 10.47 13.44 26.73
N ASP A 344 11.07 12.33 27.14
CA ASP A 344 12.47 12.03 26.86
C ASP A 344 12.61 11.50 25.45
N ARG A 345 13.48 12.17 24.68
CA ARG A 345 13.72 11.90 23.26
C ARG A 345 15.12 11.33 23.07
N TYR A 346 15.25 10.42 22.13
CA TYR A 346 16.52 9.78 21.82
C TYR A 346 16.87 9.90 20.34
N SER A 347 18.18 9.95 20.08
CA SER A 347 18.79 9.75 18.77
C SER A 347 19.40 8.35 18.75
N ILE A 348 18.98 7.52 17.80
CA ILE A 348 19.55 6.20 17.55
C ILE A 348 20.18 6.22 16.17
N VAL A 349 21.46 5.84 16.09
CA VAL A 349 22.14 5.56 14.82
C VAL A 349 22.58 4.11 14.85
N ALA A 350 22.08 3.32 13.91
CA ALA A 350 22.30 1.89 13.86
C ALA A 350 22.59 1.39 12.44
N LYS A 351 23.16 0.18 12.35
CA LYS A 351 23.48 -0.51 11.10
C LYS A 351 22.82 -1.88 11.09
N VAL A 352 22.01 -2.13 10.07
CA VAL A 352 21.41 -3.44 9.80
C VAL A 352 22.50 -4.38 9.27
N PRO A 353 22.57 -5.64 9.75
CA PRO A 353 23.52 -6.63 9.25
C PRO A 353 23.38 -6.86 7.74
N ALA A 354 24.47 -7.22 7.07
CA ALA A 354 24.49 -7.45 5.62
C ALA A 354 23.57 -8.60 5.15
N ASN A 355 23.31 -9.58 6.02
CA ASN A 355 22.34 -10.67 5.83
C ASN A 355 20.94 -10.31 6.40
N GLY A 356 20.70 -9.05 6.74
CA GLY A 356 19.41 -8.54 7.16
C GLY A 356 18.41 -8.40 6.00
N PRO A 357 17.20 -7.90 6.29
CA PRO A 357 16.11 -7.73 5.33
C PRO A 357 16.32 -6.48 4.46
N VAL A 358 17.34 -6.54 3.60
CA VAL A 358 17.68 -5.51 2.63
C VAL A 358 17.42 -6.08 1.24
N SER A 359 16.46 -5.51 0.51
CA SER A 359 16.01 -6.09 -0.77
C SER A 359 17.03 -5.96 -1.92
N ALA A 360 17.94 -4.97 -1.87
CA ALA A 360 18.96 -4.63 -2.87
C ALA A 360 19.70 -3.32 -2.49
N PRO A 361 20.87 -3.01 -3.09
CA PRO A 361 21.41 -1.66 -3.09
C PRO A 361 20.36 -0.67 -3.61
N ASN A 362 20.11 0.42 -2.87
CA ASN A 362 19.12 1.47 -3.19
C ASN A 362 17.63 1.08 -3.09
N THR A 363 17.28 -0.03 -2.43
CA THR A 363 15.88 -0.27 -2.01
C THR A 363 15.68 0.10 -0.54
N PRO A 364 14.48 0.57 -0.15
CA PRO A 364 14.16 0.79 1.25
C PRO A 364 14.32 -0.51 2.05
N VAL A 365 15.00 -0.43 3.20
CA VAL A 365 15.08 -1.50 4.18
C VAL A 365 13.68 -1.81 4.72
N ASP A 366 13.37 -3.06 5.05
CA ASP A 366 12.09 -3.40 5.67
C ASP A 366 11.93 -2.71 7.03
N THR A 367 11.00 -1.75 7.12
CA THR A 367 10.75 -1.00 8.35
C THR A 367 10.29 -1.89 9.50
N ASP A 368 9.49 -2.93 9.22
CA ASP A 368 9.02 -3.83 10.28
C ASP A 368 10.15 -4.65 10.88
N SER A 369 11.08 -5.10 10.05
CA SER A 369 12.24 -5.80 10.56
C SER A 369 13.17 -4.87 11.36
N VAL A 370 13.27 -3.60 10.97
CA VAL A 370 13.91 -2.59 11.81
C VAL A 370 13.15 -2.41 13.13
N TYR A 371 11.81 -2.45 13.14
CA TYR A 371 11.06 -2.42 14.38
C TYR A 371 11.38 -3.60 15.29
N VAL A 372 11.56 -4.81 14.75
CA VAL A 372 12.02 -5.96 15.55
C VAL A 372 13.41 -5.70 16.14
N MET A 373 14.34 -5.15 15.37
CA MET A 373 15.67 -4.76 15.86
C MET A 373 15.62 -3.66 16.93
N VAL A 374 14.69 -2.71 16.79
CA VAL A 374 14.42 -1.70 17.81
C VAL A 374 13.89 -2.35 19.08
N ARG A 375 12.96 -3.31 19.02
CA ARG A 375 12.47 -4.02 20.21
C ARG A 375 13.63 -4.70 20.96
N ALA A 376 14.52 -5.39 20.25
CA ALA A 376 15.71 -6.01 20.84
C ALA A 376 16.66 -4.98 21.44
N LEU A 377 16.91 -3.87 20.73
CA LEU A 377 17.73 -2.77 21.24
C LEU A 377 17.15 -2.16 22.51
N LEU A 378 15.82 -1.97 22.59
CA LEU A 378 15.17 -1.43 23.79
C LEU A 378 15.20 -2.43 24.96
N ALA A 379 15.01 -3.72 24.69
CA ALA A 379 15.16 -4.78 25.68
C ALA A 379 16.57 -4.84 26.25
N ASP A 380 17.60 -4.69 25.41
CA ASP A 380 18.98 -4.68 25.86
C ASP A 380 19.37 -3.38 26.58
N ARG A 381 19.13 -2.22 25.96
CA ARG A 381 19.63 -0.93 26.45
C ARG A 381 18.84 -0.39 27.62
N PHE A 382 17.52 -0.55 27.64
CA PHE A 382 16.67 -0.05 28.75
C PHE A 382 16.16 -1.16 29.67
N LYS A 383 16.64 -2.40 29.50
CA LYS A 383 16.13 -3.58 30.20
C LYS A 383 14.61 -3.72 30.09
N LEU A 384 14.07 -3.32 28.93
CA LEU A 384 12.64 -3.31 28.68
C LEU A 384 12.08 -4.74 28.75
N ALA A 385 11.12 -4.95 29.65
CA ALA A 385 10.30 -6.15 29.74
C ALA A 385 8.83 -5.78 29.54
N VAL A 386 8.14 -6.50 28.65
CA VAL A 386 6.75 -6.25 28.28
C VAL A 386 5.99 -7.55 28.05
N HIS A 387 4.68 -7.52 28.27
CA HIS A 387 3.76 -8.57 27.85
C HIS A 387 2.45 -7.97 27.31
N PHE A 388 1.65 -8.79 26.63
CA PHE A 388 0.30 -8.43 26.23
C PHE A 388 -0.73 -9.01 27.21
N GLU A 389 -1.73 -8.21 27.56
CA GLU A 389 -2.91 -8.69 28.30
C GLU A 389 -4.19 -8.05 27.77
N GLU A 390 -5.33 -8.66 28.06
CA GLU A 390 -6.65 -8.10 27.71
C GLU A 390 -7.12 -7.13 28.79
N ARG A 391 -7.38 -5.87 28.43
CA ARG A 391 -7.97 -4.89 29.35
C ARG A 391 -9.28 -4.32 28.82
N PRO A 392 -10.23 -3.99 29.71
CA PRO A 392 -11.47 -3.32 29.31
C PRO A 392 -11.15 -1.88 28.87
N MET A 393 -11.04 -1.67 27.56
CA MET A 393 -10.85 -0.36 26.93
C MET A 393 -12.09 0.05 26.14
N THR A 394 -12.21 1.34 25.83
CA THR A 394 -13.24 1.84 24.93
C THR A 394 -13.05 1.23 23.53
N ALA A 395 -14.11 0.64 22.99
CA ALA A 395 -14.18 0.18 21.60
C ALA A 395 -15.58 0.49 21.04
N TYR A 396 -15.69 0.55 19.71
CA TYR A 396 -16.98 0.66 19.04
C TYR A 396 -17.48 -0.74 18.66
N THR A 397 -18.76 -0.99 18.87
CA THR A 397 -19.44 -2.21 18.43
C THR A 397 -20.38 -1.87 17.28
N LEU A 398 -20.18 -2.49 16.11
CA LEU A 398 -21.07 -2.39 14.96
C LEU A 398 -22.21 -3.41 15.14
N THR A 399 -23.46 -2.93 15.14
CA THR A 399 -24.67 -3.74 15.35
C THR A 399 -25.67 -3.51 14.23
N ALA A 400 -26.58 -4.45 13.99
CA ALA A 400 -27.54 -4.39 12.89
C ALA A 400 -29.00 -4.37 13.39
N PRO A 401 -29.49 -3.26 13.99
CA PRO A 401 -30.86 -3.21 14.47
C PRO A 401 -31.90 -3.19 13.34
N LYS A 402 -31.59 -2.55 12.21
CA LYS A 402 -32.51 -2.46 11.07
C LYS A 402 -31.75 -2.38 9.74
N PRO A 403 -30.97 -3.41 9.39
CA PRO A 403 -30.04 -3.36 8.27
C PRO A 403 -30.76 -3.05 6.95
N LYS A 404 -30.22 -2.09 6.19
CA LYS A 404 -30.66 -1.65 4.86
C LYS A 404 -29.55 -1.96 3.83
N LEU A 405 -29.15 -3.21 3.76
CA LEU A 405 -28.04 -3.66 2.93
C LEU A 405 -28.51 -4.58 1.81
N LYS A 406 -27.92 -4.43 0.63
CA LYS A 406 -28.12 -5.35 -0.49
C LYS A 406 -27.07 -6.44 -0.42
N LYS A 407 -27.46 -7.72 -0.38
CA LYS A 407 -26.52 -8.83 -0.49
C LYS A 407 -25.79 -8.74 -1.83
N ALA A 408 -24.46 -8.87 -1.79
CA ALA A 408 -23.63 -8.89 -2.97
C ALA A 408 -23.67 -10.26 -3.65
N ASP A 409 -23.18 -10.30 -4.89
CA ASP A 409 -22.84 -11.56 -5.55
C ASP A 409 -21.65 -12.22 -4.83
N PRO A 410 -21.79 -13.45 -4.30
CA PRO A 410 -20.70 -14.14 -3.61
C PRO A 410 -19.49 -14.40 -4.51
N ALA A 411 -19.66 -14.43 -5.83
CA ALA A 411 -18.56 -14.57 -6.80
C ALA A 411 -17.87 -13.24 -7.11
N GLY A 412 -18.39 -12.10 -6.65
CA GLY A 412 -17.78 -10.79 -6.87
C GLY A 412 -16.55 -10.59 -5.98
N ARG A 413 -15.57 -9.80 -6.44
CA ARG A 413 -14.45 -9.38 -5.58
C ARG A 413 -14.86 -8.24 -4.65
N THR A 414 -14.32 -8.22 -3.43
CA THR A 414 -14.46 -7.05 -2.53
C THR A 414 -13.76 -5.86 -3.17
N LYS A 415 -14.48 -4.75 -3.37
CA LYS A 415 -13.94 -3.50 -3.91
C LYS A 415 -14.52 -2.32 -3.15
N TRP A 416 -13.76 -1.24 -3.07
CA TRP A 416 -14.31 0.04 -2.69
C TRP A 416 -13.74 1.15 -3.56
N THR A 417 -14.57 2.11 -3.91
CA THR A 417 -14.16 3.26 -4.71
C THR A 417 -14.65 4.53 -4.04
N ASN A 418 -13.73 5.49 -3.88
CA ASN A 418 -14.12 6.84 -3.50
C ASN A 418 -14.82 7.47 -4.71
N ALA A 419 -16.14 7.55 -4.62
CA ALA A 419 -16.99 8.18 -5.64
C ALA A 419 -17.02 9.71 -5.47
N SER A 420 -16.68 10.20 -4.27
CA SER A 420 -16.25 11.57 -4.07
C SER A 420 -14.78 11.70 -4.44
N GLY A 421 -14.43 12.65 -5.32
CA GLY A 421 -13.04 13.05 -5.53
C GLY A 421 -12.38 13.59 -4.23
N PRO A 422 -11.15 14.13 -4.30
CA PRO A 422 -10.47 14.66 -3.11
C PRO A 422 -11.34 15.69 -2.37
N ILE A 423 -11.34 15.61 -1.05
CA ILE A 423 -12.11 16.50 -0.17
C ILE A 423 -11.43 17.87 -0.16
N LEU A 424 -12.13 18.90 -0.65
CA LEU A 424 -11.64 20.28 -0.63
C LEU A 424 -12.39 21.09 0.42
N LEU A 425 -11.63 21.79 1.26
CA LEU A 425 -12.14 22.74 2.24
C LEU A 425 -12.15 24.11 1.60
N ASN A 426 -13.31 24.58 1.12
CA ASN A 426 -13.46 25.95 0.64
C ASN A 426 -14.16 26.81 1.69
N PRO A 427 -13.65 28.03 1.99
CA PRO A 427 -14.39 29.01 2.77
C PRO A 427 -15.74 29.29 2.09
N GLY A 428 -16.85 29.00 2.78
CA GLY A 428 -18.22 29.20 2.26
C GLY A 428 -18.85 27.99 1.54
N SER A 429 -18.20 26.82 1.53
CA SER A 429 -18.81 25.58 1.01
C SER A 429 -19.61 24.81 2.07
N SER A 430 -20.66 24.10 1.64
CA SER A 430 -21.37 23.10 2.46
C SER A 430 -20.37 22.08 3.03
N ALA A 431 -20.62 21.51 4.21
CA ALA A 431 -19.68 20.59 4.85
C ALA A 431 -19.08 19.58 3.86
N PRO A 432 -17.76 19.40 3.87
CA PRO A 432 -17.10 18.43 3.00
C PRO A 432 -17.75 17.06 3.20
N SER A 433 -18.15 16.41 2.11
CA SER A 433 -18.73 15.06 2.15
C SER A 433 -17.94 14.13 1.24
N THR A 434 -17.71 12.91 1.74
CA THR A 434 -17.15 11.80 0.98
C THR A 434 -18.22 10.75 0.76
N THR A 435 -18.27 10.18 -0.44
CA THR A 435 -19.15 9.11 -0.86
C THR A 435 -18.28 7.96 -1.30
N ILE A 436 -18.44 6.81 -0.66
CA ILE A 436 -17.67 5.61 -0.92
C ILE A 436 -18.64 4.52 -1.34
N LYS A 437 -18.37 3.91 -2.49
CA LYS A 437 -19.10 2.72 -2.95
C LYS A 437 -18.34 1.49 -2.49
N PHE A 438 -19.03 0.62 -1.77
CA PHE A 438 -18.53 -0.68 -1.33
C PHE A 438 -19.23 -1.77 -2.12
N GLN A 439 -18.43 -2.70 -2.62
CA GLN A 439 -18.88 -3.87 -3.36
C GLN A 439 -18.39 -5.12 -2.64
N ASN A 440 -19.27 -6.08 -2.44
CA ASN A 440 -19.03 -7.35 -1.75
C ASN A 440 -18.19 -7.21 -0.46
N MET A 441 -18.58 -6.26 0.39
CA MET A 441 -17.91 -5.96 1.66
C MET A 441 -18.68 -6.61 2.82
N SER A 442 -18.03 -7.44 3.62
CA SER A 442 -18.62 -7.99 4.86
C SER A 442 -18.58 -6.97 6.00
N MET A 443 -19.35 -7.21 7.07
CA MET A 443 -19.41 -6.29 8.22
C MET A 443 -18.12 -6.30 9.05
N ALA A 444 -17.43 -7.44 9.15
CA ALA A 444 -16.09 -7.52 9.73
C ALA A 444 -15.09 -6.66 8.96
N GLN A 445 -15.09 -6.77 7.63
CA GLN A 445 -14.22 -5.96 6.78
C GLN A 445 -14.55 -4.46 6.87
N LEU A 446 -15.84 -4.10 6.94
CA LEU A 446 -16.25 -2.71 7.15
C LEU A 446 -15.76 -2.19 8.51
N ALA A 447 -15.92 -2.96 9.58
CA ALA A 447 -15.48 -2.60 10.93
C ALA A 447 -13.97 -2.29 10.96
N GLU A 448 -13.15 -3.14 10.36
CA GLU A 448 -11.71 -2.93 10.26
C GLU A 448 -11.33 -1.66 9.49
N ARG A 449 -12.14 -1.23 8.51
CA ARG A 449 -11.86 -0.03 7.71
C ARG A 449 -12.33 1.27 8.33
N LEU A 450 -13.36 1.23 9.17
CA LEU A 450 -13.97 2.43 9.74
C LEU A 450 -12.99 3.36 10.48
N PRO A 451 -12.02 2.88 11.29
CA PRO A 451 -11.02 3.75 11.91
C PRO A 451 -10.17 4.52 10.89
N ALA A 452 -9.79 3.88 9.78
CA ALA A 452 -9.00 4.52 8.73
C ALA A 452 -9.84 5.51 7.90
N LEU A 453 -11.11 5.20 7.65
CA LEU A 453 -12.01 6.04 6.86
C LEU A 453 -12.53 7.26 7.63
N ALA A 454 -12.78 7.10 8.93
CA ALA A 454 -13.41 8.11 9.77
C ALA A 454 -12.58 8.38 11.03
N GLY A 455 -11.26 8.43 10.91
CA GLY A 455 -10.33 8.60 12.04
C GLY A 455 -10.45 9.92 12.81
N THR A 456 -11.23 10.89 12.31
CA THR A 456 -11.62 12.11 13.03
C THR A 456 -12.79 11.90 14.00
N TYR A 457 -13.49 10.77 13.90
CA TYR A 457 -14.62 10.38 14.75
C TYR A 457 -14.32 9.10 15.54
N ILE A 458 -13.64 8.14 14.91
CA ILE A 458 -13.40 6.80 15.43
C ILE A 458 -11.94 6.72 15.85
N HIS A 459 -11.71 6.83 17.16
CA HIS A 459 -10.38 6.79 17.76
C HIS A 459 -10.08 5.48 18.49
N ALA A 460 -10.95 4.48 18.35
CA ALA A 460 -10.84 3.18 19.00
C ALA A 460 -11.18 2.05 18.00
N PRO A 461 -10.76 0.80 18.26
CA PRO A 461 -11.11 -0.34 17.42
C PRO A 461 -12.63 -0.49 17.26
N VAL A 462 -13.04 -1.01 16.10
CA VAL A 462 -14.43 -1.34 15.80
C VAL A 462 -14.57 -2.85 15.70
N ILE A 463 -15.54 -3.41 16.41
CA ILE A 463 -15.84 -4.85 16.46
C ILE A 463 -17.16 -5.10 15.75
N ASP A 464 -17.19 -6.07 14.83
CA ASP A 464 -18.43 -6.54 14.21
C ASP A 464 -19.21 -7.43 15.18
N ALA A 465 -20.40 -6.99 15.57
CA ALA A 465 -21.38 -7.77 16.31
C ALA A 465 -22.76 -7.71 15.61
N THR A 466 -22.75 -7.55 14.29
CA THR A 466 -23.96 -7.47 13.48
C THR A 466 -24.65 -8.83 13.33
N GLY A 467 -23.87 -9.93 13.38
CA GLY A 467 -24.34 -11.27 13.05
C GLY A 467 -24.69 -11.46 11.56
N LEU A 468 -24.29 -10.52 10.71
CA LEU A 468 -24.56 -10.56 9.28
C LEU A 468 -23.48 -11.34 8.54
N GLU A 469 -23.88 -12.42 7.88
CA GLU A 469 -22.97 -13.26 7.09
C GLU A 469 -22.95 -12.88 5.60
N GLY A 470 -21.78 -13.05 4.98
CA GLY A 470 -21.54 -12.74 3.57
C GLY A 470 -21.14 -11.29 3.33
N GLY A 471 -21.06 -10.91 2.05
CA GLY A 471 -20.72 -9.55 1.65
C GLY A 471 -21.92 -8.79 1.10
N TYR A 472 -21.84 -7.46 1.18
CA TYR A 472 -22.91 -6.54 0.86
C TYR A 472 -22.43 -5.42 -0.06
N ASP A 473 -23.31 -4.98 -0.94
CA ASP A 473 -23.13 -3.81 -1.79
C ASP A 473 -23.86 -2.62 -1.16
N PHE A 474 -23.15 -1.53 -0.92
CA PHE A 474 -23.74 -0.32 -0.36
C PHE A 474 -22.92 0.91 -0.72
N THR A 475 -23.54 2.07 -0.60
CA THR A 475 -22.87 3.37 -0.72
C THR A 475 -22.99 4.07 0.61
N LEU A 476 -21.88 4.64 1.09
CA LEU A 476 -21.82 5.37 2.34
C LEU A 476 -21.35 6.79 2.06
N THR A 477 -22.19 7.77 2.42
CA THR A 477 -21.87 9.19 2.30
C THR A 477 -21.81 9.83 3.68
N PHE A 478 -20.67 10.44 4.04
CA PHE A 478 -20.50 11.10 5.34
C PHE A 478 -19.51 12.26 5.23
N SER A 479 -19.48 13.14 6.24
CA SER A 479 -18.48 14.17 6.35
C SER A 479 -17.22 13.62 7.01
N PRO A 480 -16.06 13.60 6.34
CA PRO A 480 -14.83 12.98 6.86
C PRO A 480 -14.12 13.86 7.90
N ILE A 481 -14.56 15.10 8.09
CA ILE A 481 -14.02 16.05 9.05
C ILE A 481 -15.08 16.30 10.12
N ALA A 482 -14.73 16.06 11.37
CA ALA A 482 -15.65 16.29 12.49
C ALA A 482 -16.07 17.77 12.55
N PRO A 483 -17.35 18.08 12.87
CA PRO A 483 -17.85 19.46 12.92
C PRO A 483 -17.02 20.41 13.80
N ALA A 484 -16.49 19.91 14.92
CA ALA A 484 -15.60 20.69 15.79
C ALA A 484 -14.28 21.07 15.11
N MET A 485 -13.69 20.17 14.32
CA MET A 485 -12.49 20.50 13.54
C MET A 485 -12.80 21.46 12.40
N LEU A 486 -13.93 21.28 11.73
CA LEU A 486 -14.37 22.17 10.66
C LEU A 486 -14.61 23.61 11.16
N ALA A 487 -15.19 23.75 12.35
CA ALA A 487 -15.36 25.04 13.02
C ALA A 487 -14.00 25.72 13.33
N ASN A 488 -13.00 24.95 13.77
CA ASN A 488 -11.65 25.47 14.01
C ASN A 488 -10.91 25.86 12.73
N LEU A 489 -11.15 25.17 11.61
CA LEU A 489 -10.55 25.48 10.30
C LEU A 489 -11.20 26.68 9.61
N SER A 490 -12.44 27.02 9.97
CA SER A 490 -13.17 28.16 9.40
C SER A 490 -12.94 29.48 10.14
N ARG A 491 -12.13 29.46 11.22
CA ARG A 491 -11.79 30.65 12.02
C ARG A 491 -10.49 31.27 11.49
N PRO A 492 -10.45 32.59 11.19
CA PRO A 492 -9.17 33.29 11.01
C PRO A 492 -8.30 33.13 12.28
N PRO A 493 -6.97 33.16 12.17
CA PRO A 493 -6.11 33.19 13.36
C PRO A 493 -6.28 34.54 14.06
N ASP A 494 -7.15 34.59 15.09
CA ASP A 494 -7.28 35.78 15.94
C ASP A 494 -6.07 35.90 16.88
N PRO A 495 -5.41 37.06 16.95
CA PRO A 495 -4.59 37.41 18.09
C PRO A 495 -5.51 37.74 19.27
N ALA A 496 -5.28 37.05 20.39
CA ALA A 496 -5.99 37.15 21.67
C ALA A 496 -7.38 36.50 21.74
N GLY A 497 -7.54 35.66 22.77
CA GLY A 497 -8.73 34.86 23.02
C GLY A 497 -9.94 35.69 23.46
N ALA A 498 -11.07 35.44 22.80
CA ALA A 498 -12.39 35.69 23.33
C ALA A 498 -13.29 34.52 22.91
N ALA A 499 -13.88 33.85 23.90
CA ALA A 499 -14.85 32.80 23.72
C ALA A 499 -16.26 33.38 23.59
N GLY A 500 -17.06 32.81 22.70
CA GLY A 500 -18.52 32.85 22.78
C GLY A 500 -19.24 33.47 21.57
N ALA A 501 -19.88 32.62 20.76
CA ALA A 501 -21.32 32.63 20.51
C ALA A 501 -21.64 31.68 19.34
N ALA A 502 -22.69 30.88 19.53
CA ALA A 502 -23.18 29.87 18.61
C ALA A 502 -24.02 30.46 17.47
N ALA A 503 -23.85 29.95 16.24
CA ALA A 503 -24.94 29.73 15.29
C ALA A 503 -24.53 28.79 14.14
N ASP A 504 -25.42 27.81 13.93
CA ASP A 504 -25.66 26.79 12.89
C ASP A 504 -24.58 25.80 12.40
N PRO A 505 -24.92 24.48 12.42
CA PRO A 505 -23.99 23.40 12.11
C PRO A 505 -23.77 23.40 10.60
N ILE A 506 -22.54 23.15 10.17
CA ILE A 506 -22.12 23.20 8.75
C ILE A 506 -22.79 22.08 7.90
N GLY A 507 -23.82 21.39 8.42
CA GLY A 507 -24.68 20.44 7.68
C GLY A 507 -24.05 19.09 7.40
N GLY A 508 -22.88 18.79 7.98
CA GLY A 508 -22.14 17.54 7.76
C GLY A 508 -22.79 16.36 8.47
N VAL A 509 -23.06 15.28 7.74
CA VAL A 509 -23.54 14.00 8.29
C VAL A 509 -22.36 13.25 8.91
N SER A 510 -22.41 12.95 10.21
CA SER A 510 -21.34 12.18 10.87
C SER A 510 -21.29 10.74 10.38
N ILE A 511 -20.17 10.03 10.61
CA ILE A 511 -20.09 8.59 10.30
C ILE A 511 -21.13 7.77 11.06
N PHE A 512 -21.41 8.12 12.32
CA PHE A 512 -22.42 7.45 13.16
C PHE A 512 -23.82 7.60 12.56
N GLU A 513 -24.16 8.82 12.14
CA GLU A 513 -25.44 9.11 11.52
C GLU A 513 -25.57 8.46 10.13
N ALA A 514 -24.51 8.46 9.33
CA ALA A 514 -24.49 7.82 8.02
C ALA A 514 -24.71 6.31 8.14
N VAL A 515 -23.99 5.64 9.04
CA VAL A 515 -24.13 4.20 9.30
C VAL A 515 -25.55 3.85 9.78
N ASP A 516 -26.17 4.67 10.63
CA ASP A 516 -27.55 4.47 11.10
C ASP A 516 -28.59 4.75 10.01
N LYS A 517 -28.59 5.95 9.42
CA LYS A 517 -29.64 6.35 8.50
C LYS A 517 -29.57 5.64 7.15
N GLN A 518 -28.36 5.46 6.61
CA GLN A 518 -28.14 4.91 5.26
C GLN A 518 -28.06 3.39 5.27
N LEU A 519 -27.33 2.80 6.23
CA LEU A 519 -27.13 1.35 6.29
C LEU A 519 -28.05 0.66 7.30
N GLY A 520 -28.70 1.39 8.21
CA GLY A 520 -29.54 0.80 9.25
C GLY A 520 -28.76 0.02 10.31
N LEU A 521 -27.46 0.30 10.41
CA LEU A 521 -26.53 -0.28 11.37
C LEU A 521 -26.23 0.73 12.47
N LYS A 522 -25.70 0.33 13.62
CA LYS A 522 -25.29 1.27 14.67
C LYS A 522 -23.87 1.01 15.13
N LEU A 523 -23.10 2.08 15.29
CA LEU A 523 -21.84 2.08 16.02
C LEU A 523 -22.10 2.53 17.45
N VAL A 524 -21.85 1.65 18.41
CA VAL A 524 -22.07 1.92 19.84
C VAL A 524 -20.75 1.84 20.58
N GLU A 525 -20.38 2.90 21.27
CA GLU A 525 -19.22 2.92 22.15
C GLU A 525 -19.49 2.08 23.41
N GLN A 526 -18.62 1.11 23.69
CA GLN A 526 -18.72 0.20 24.83
C GLN A 526 -17.33 -0.16 25.34
N LYS A 527 -17.22 -0.50 26.63
CA LYS A 527 -16.00 -1.12 27.14
C LYS A 527 -15.91 -2.57 26.67
N ARG A 528 -14.80 -2.93 26.04
CA ARG A 528 -14.51 -4.29 25.55
C ARG A 528 -13.09 -4.70 25.94
N PRO A 529 -12.84 -6.01 26.15
CA PRO A 529 -11.47 -6.48 26.26
C PRO A 529 -10.74 -6.17 24.96
N VAL A 530 -9.64 -5.43 25.08
CA VAL A 530 -8.72 -5.11 24.00
C VAL A 530 -7.31 -5.46 24.48
N SER A 531 -6.53 -6.09 23.61
CA SER A 531 -5.13 -6.41 23.87
C SER A 531 -4.29 -5.13 24.02
N VAL A 532 -3.61 -4.99 25.15
CA VAL A 532 -2.72 -3.87 25.48
C VAL A 532 -1.31 -4.35 25.76
N LEU A 533 -0.32 -3.50 25.49
CA LEU A 533 1.09 -3.76 25.84
C LEU A 533 1.36 -3.22 27.24
N VAL A 534 1.66 -4.11 28.19
CA VAL A 534 2.02 -3.76 29.56
C VAL A 534 3.52 -3.68 29.68
N ILE A 535 4.02 -2.60 30.27
CA ILE A 535 5.42 -2.49 30.68
C ILE A 535 5.56 -3.10 32.07
N ASP A 536 6.32 -4.19 32.14
CA ASP A 536 6.68 -4.87 33.38
C ASP A 536 7.88 -4.19 34.03
N HIS A 537 8.84 -3.80 33.20
CA HIS A 537 10.06 -3.13 33.65
C HIS A 537 10.69 -2.28 32.53
N ILE A 538 11.24 -1.13 32.91
CA ILE A 538 12.05 -0.29 32.03
C ILE A 538 12.93 0.64 32.89
N GLU A 539 14.20 0.77 32.52
CA GLU A 539 15.15 1.72 33.12
C GLU A 539 15.01 3.11 32.48
N ASP A 540 15.26 4.19 33.24
CA ASP A 540 15.15 5.57 32.76
C ASP A 540 16.37 6.03 31.95
N LYS A 541 17.47 5.27 32.02
CA LYS A 541 18.70 5.52 31.27
C LYS A 541 19.11 4.27 30.50
N PRO A 542 19.54 4.43 29.24
CA PRO A 542 20.09 3.30 28.51
C PRO A 542 21.45 2.88 29.10
N ALA A 543 21.76 1.60 29.05
CA ALA A 543 23.09 1.07 29.29
C ALA A 543 24.11 1.68 28.32
N ASP A 544 25.37 1.74 28.75
CA ASP A 544 26.48 2.29 27.95
C ASP A 544 26.62 1.61 26.58
N ASN A 545 26.97 2.40 25.56
CA ASN A 545 26.99 2.00 24.14
C ASN A 545 27.88 0.81 23.83
#